data_AF-A0A954SZL5-F1
#
_entry.id   AF-A0A954SZL5-F1
#
_cell.length_a   1.000
_cell.length_b   1.000
_cell.length_c   1.000
_cell.angle_alpha   90.00
_cell.angle_beta   90.00
_cell.angle_gamma   90.00
#
_symmetry.space_group_name_H-M   'P 1'
#
loop_
_entity.id
_entity.type
_entity.pdbx_description
1 polymer ?
#
loop_
_entity_poly.entity_id
_entity_poly.type
_entity_poly.pdbx_seq_one_letter_code
_entity_poly.pdbx_strand_id
1 'polypeptide(L)'
;MPPLGSMMVTQIRIFLAAMLLVAMLPNSALAYIGPGAGFALAGSFLAVFGAIFSAILMILSWPVRRSLRFVLRRKPPEQPRFKRVVVLGLDGLDHGLTEQLLAERKLPNLAALRDQGDFKSLASTLPPISPVAWSSFQTGVNPGKHNIFDFLTPDERTYAPKLSSVEIRSLKKSFGFGPFRLSYGKPDVRMLRKSKPFWSYLGDYGIFNCIIRVPITFPPEKLRGVQL
;
A
#
# COMPACT_ATOMS: atom_id res chain seq x y z
N MET A 1 56.77 -42.51 70.36
CA MET A 1 57.07 -42.60 68.92
C MET A 1 55.82 -42.22 68.14
N PRO A 2 55.76 -41.04 67.50
CA PRO A 2 54.59 -40.66 66.70
C PRO A 2 54.57 -41.48 65.39
N PRO A 3 53.41 -41.93 64.90
CA PRO A 3 53.35 -42.81 63.75
C PRO A 3 53.70 -42.04 62.47
N LEU A 4 54.59 -42.62 61.65
CA LEU A 4 55.08 -42.08 60.37
C LEU A 4 53.96 -41.68 59.37
N GLY A 5 52.71 -42.09 59.59
CA GLY A 5 51.58 -41.79 58.72
C GLY A 5 51.03 -40.35 58.80
N SER A 6 51.27 -39.61 59.88
CA SER A 6 50.69 -38.25 60.04
C SER A 6 51.36 -37.19 59.16
N MET A 7 52.66 -37.32 58.90
CA MET A 7 53.39 -36.37 58.03
C MET A 7 52.97 -36.48 56.56
N MET A 8 52.73 -37.70 56.07
CA MET A 8 52.36 -37.93 54.67
C MET A 8 50.95 -37.39 54.36
N VAL A 9 49.99 -37.56 55.27
CA VAL A 9 48.62 -37.04 55.12
C VAL A 9 48.59 -35.50 55.18
N THR A 10 49.40 -34.89 56.04
CA THR A 10 49.51 -33.42 56.13
C THR A 10 50.14 -32.83 54.86
N GLN A 11 51.18 -33.45 54.32
CA GLN A 11 51.80 -33.04 53.06
C GLN A 11 50.80 -33.12 51.88
N ILE A 12 50.01 -34.20 51.80
CA ILE A 12 48.96 -34.35 50.78
C ILE A 12 47.86 -33.29 50.93
N ARG A 13 47.44 -33.00 52.17
CA ARG A 13 46.42 -31.95 52.42
C ARG A 13 46.93 -30.55 52.06
N ILE A 14 48.19 -30.24 52.37
CA ILE A 14 48.82 -28.97 51.99
C ILE A 14 48.94 -28.87 50.47
N PHE A 15 49.33 -29.96 49.81
CA PHE A 15 49.44 -30.01 48.35
C PHE A 15 48.07 -29.82 47.68
N LEU A 16 47.04 -30.50 48.17
CA LEU A 16 45.67 -30.35 47.68
C LEU A 16 45.11 -28.94 47.94
N ALA A 17 45.38 -28.37 49.13
CA ALA A 17 44.98 -27.00 49.45
C ALA A 17 45.69 -25.99 48.55
N ALA A 18 46.99 -26.18 48.25
CA ALA A 18 47.74 -25.33 47.33
C ALA A 18 47.22 -25.45 45.88
N MET A 19 46.89 -26.67 45.42
CA MET A 19 46.25 -26.86 44.11
C MET A 19 44.90 -26.18 44.03
N LEU A 20 44.08 -26.27 45.07
CA LEU A 20 42.77 -25.64 45.13
C LEU A 20 42.90 -24.11 45.13
N LEU A 21 43.90 -23.58 45.85
CA LEU A 21 44.20 -22.15 45.89
C LEU A 21 44.64 -21.63 44.52
N VAL A 22 45.47 -22.39 43.79
CA VAL A 22 45.89 -22.08 42.42
C VAL A 22 44.73 -22.17 41.44
N ALA A 23 43.82 -23.14 41.59
CA ALA A 23 42.61 -23.26 40.76
C ALA A 23 41.59 -22.14 41.01
N MET A 24 41.60 -21.53 42.20
CA MET A 24 40.77 -20.39 42.57
C MET A 24 41.41 -19.04 42.23
N LEU A 25 42.64 -19.01 41.72
CA LEU A 25 43.25 -17.77 41.25
C LEU A 25 42.48 -17.28 40.01
N PRO A 26 41.93 -16.05 40.03
CA PRO A 26 41.14 -15.54 38.92
C PRO A 26 42.05 -15.30 37.72
N ASN A 27 42.02 -16.22 36.75
CA ASN A 27 42.56 -15.94 35.42
C ASN A 27 41.58 -15.03 34.69
N SER A 28 42.06 -13.91 34.17
CA SER A 28 41.29 -13.03 33.31
C SER A 28 40.85 -13.80 32.07
N ALA A 29 39.59 -14.25 32.07
CA ALA A 29 38.95 -14.82 30.90
C ALA A 29 38.72 -13.67 29.91
N LEU A 30 39.70 -13.45 29.04
CA LEU A 30 39.57 -12.57 27.88
C LEU A 30 38.56 -13.22 26.93
N ALA A 31 37.27 -13.03 27.18
CA ALA A 31 36.22 -13.40 26.26
C ALA A 31 36.39 -12.56 25.00
N TYR A 32 36.96 -13.16 23.96
CA TYR A 32 37.09 -12.53 22.66
C TYR A 32 35.70 -12.29 22.10
N ILE A 33 35.23 -11.05 22.22
CA ILE A 33 34.04 -10.59 21.54
C ILE A 33 34.47 -10.36 20.08
N GLY A 34 34.08 -11.28 19.20
CA GLY A 34 34.45 -11.23 17.79
C GLY A 34 34.12 -9.89 17.11
N PRO A 35 34.72 -9.60 15.95
CA PRO A 35 34.63 -8.29 15.28
C PRO A 35 33.18 -7.87 15.00
N GLY A 36 32.26 -8.84 14.92
CA GLY A 36 30.83 -8.64 14.76
C GLY A 36 30.16 -7.77 15.83
N ALA A 37 30.63 -7.75 17.09
CA ALA A 37 30.01 -6.88 18.10
C ALA A 37 30.35 -5.40 17.88
N GLY A 38 31.57 -5.11 17.42
CA GLY A 38 31.97 -3.77 17.00
C GLY A 38 31.16 -3.31 15.79
N PHE A 39 30.98 -4.18 14.79
CA PHE A 39 30.13 -3.89 13.63
C PHE A 39 28.65 -3.68 14.00
N ALA A 40 28.10 -4.49 14.92
CA ALA A 40 26.73 -4.36 15.38
C ALA A 40 26.50 -3.05 16.14
N LEU A 41 27.44 -2.68 17.02
CA LEU A 41 27.39 -1.44 17.79
C LEU A 41 27.56 -0.22 16.88
N ALA A 42 28.57 -0.21 16.00
CA ALA A 42 28.79 0.86 15.02
C ALA A 42 27.60 1.01 14.05
N GLY A 43 27.05 -0.09 13.55
CA GLY A 43 25.87 -0.09 12.68
C GLY A 43 24.62 0.46 13.39
N SER A 44 24.44 0.14 14.67
CA SER A 44 23.32 0.64 15.48
C SER A 44 23.41 2.15 15.69
N PHE A 45 24.60 2.68 16.00
CA PHE A 45 24.82 4.13 16.09
C PHE A 45 24.59 4.81 14.75
N LEU A 46 25.11 4.27 13.64
CA LEU A 46 24.90 4.82 12.30
C LEU A 46 23.40 4.90 11.95
N ALA A 47 22.63 3.86 12.28
CA ALA A 47 21.19 3.84 12.06
C ALA A 47 20.46 4.92 12.87
N VAL A 48 20.82 5.11 14.14
CA VAL A 48 20.23 6.15 15.00
C VAL A 48 20.57 7.54 14.48
N PHE A 49 21.83 7.82 14.14
CA PHE A 49 22.23 9.10 13.57
C PHE A 49 21.55 9.35 12.21
N GLY A 50 21.48 8.35 11.35
CA GLY A 50 20.76 8.43 10.08
C GLY A 50 19.27 8.75 10.25
N ALA A 51 18.62 8.17 11.26
CA ALA A 51 17.23 8.44 11.59
C ALA A 51 17.03 9.88 12.11
N ILE A 52 17.87 10.34 13.04
CA ILE A 52 17.81 11.71 13.58
C ILE A 52 18.06 12.72 12.47
N PHE A 53 19.10 12.52 11.65
CA PHE A 53 19.41 13.39 10.52
C PHE A 53 18.27 13.45 9.52
N SER A 54 17.69 12.29 9.17
CA SER A 54 16.51 12.22 8.28
C SER A 54 15.31 12.96 8.87
N ALA A 55 15.07 12.86 10.18
CA ALA A 55 14.00 13.56 10.86
C ALA A 55 14.20 15.09 10.82
N ILE A 56 15.42 15.56 11.10
CA ILE A 56 15.78 16.98 11.01
C ILE A 56 15.58 17.50 9.58
N LEU A 57 16.11 16.78 8.57
CA LEU A 57 15.90 17.14 7.16
C LEU A 57 14.41 17.18 6.81
N MET A 58 13.60 16.26 7.34
CA MET A 58 12.16 16.24 7.09
C MET A 58 11.45 17.45 7.68
N ILE A 59 11.80 17.84 8.91
CA ILE A 59 11.26 19.01 9.62
C ILE A 59 11.67 20.30 8.90
N LEU A 60 12.96 20.46 8.57
CA LEU A 60 13.48 21.66 7.89
C LEU A 60 12.93 21.82 6.47
N SER A 61 12.76 20.71 5.73
CA SER A 61 12.20 20.74 4.37
C SER A 61 10.67 20.84 4.35
N TRP A 62 9.97 20.57 5.46
CA TRP A 62 8.51 20.64 5.51
C TRP A 62 7.93 22.02 5.19
N PRO A 63 8.38 23.14 5.82
CA PRO A 63 7.82 24.46 5.52
C PRO A 63 8.10 24.87 4.07
N VAL A 64 9.30 24.61 3.55
CA VAL A 64 9.67 24.88 2.15
C VAL A 64 8.77 24.08 1.20
N ARG A 65 8.63 22.76 1.40
CA ARG A 65 7.75 21.90 0.60
C ARG A 65 6.27 22.29 0.73
N ARG A 66 5.85 22.81 1.89
CA ARG A 66 4.48 23.29 2.12
C ARG A 66 4.22 24.61 1.38
N SER A 67 5.13 25.57 1.47
CA SER A 67 5.05 26.85 0.76
C SER A 67 5.11 26.66 -0.76
N LEU A 68 6.03 25.83 -1.26
CA LEU A 68 6.07 25.45 -2.68
C LEU A 68 4.75 24.82 -3.12
N ARG A 69 4.20 23.88 -2.35
CA ARG A 69 2.89 23.28 -2.65
C ARG A 69 1.75 24.28 -2.57
N PHE A 70 1.83 25.30 -1.72
CA PHE A 70 0.80 26.33 -1.62
C PHE A 70 0.80 27.26 -2.84
N VAL A 71 1.99 27.68 -3.29
CA VAL A 71 2.16 28.55 -4.47
C VAL A 71 1.90 27.80 -5.78
N LEU A 72 2.40 26.57 -5.92
CA LEU A 72 2.23 25.74 -7.12
C LEU A 72 0.85 25.05 -7.21
N ARG A 73 -0.01 25.20 -6.19
CA ARG A 73 -1.34 24.59 -6.19
C ARG A 73 -2.22 25.26 -7.23
N ARG A 74 -2.85 24.46 -8.08
CA ARG A 74 -3.95 24.93 -8.94
C ARG A 74 -5.13 25.33 -8.06
N LYS A 75 -5.54 26.59 -8.15
CA LYS A 75 -6.76 27.07 -7.50
C LYS A 75 -7.98 26.59 -8.30
N PRO A 76 -9.08 26.18 -7.64
CA PRO A 76 -10.31 25.89 -8.34
C PRO A 76 -10.76 27.15 -9.10
N PRO A 77 -11.29 27.00 -10.33
CA PRO A 77 -11.68 28.13 -11.17
C PRO A 77 -12.85 28.93 -10.57
N GLU A 78 -13.70 28.28 -9.78
CA GLU A 78 -14.91 28.87 -9.20
C GLU A 78 -15.07 28.51 -7.71
N GLN A 79 -15.87 29.32 -7.01
CA GLN A 79 -16.31 29.05 -5.64
C GLN A 79 -17.24 27.83 -5.64
N PRO A 80 -17.00 26.80 -4.81
CA PRO A 80 -17.82 25.61 -4.81
C PRO A 80 -19.22 25.90 -4.24
N ARG A 81 -20.27 25.51 -4.97
CA ARG A 81 -21.66 25.61 -4.50
C ARG A 81 -21.91 24.80 -3.23
N PHE A 82 -21.20 23.68 -3.07
CA PHE A 82 -21.34 22.75 -1.94
C PHE A 82 -20.00 22.47 -1.28
N LYS A 83 -19.97 22.38 0.06
CA LYS A 83 -18.76 22.04 0.82
C LYS A 83 -18.35 20.57 0.67
N ARG A 84 -19.31 19.68 0.44
CA ARG A 84 -19.13 18.22 0.29
C ARG A 84 -20.14 17.69 -0.72
N VAL A 85 -19.72 16.68 -1.48
CA VAL A 85 -20.56 15.95 -2.44
C VAL A 85 -20.36 14.46 -2.17
N VAL A 86 -21.46 13.72 -2.09
CA VAL A 86 -21.46 12.26 -1.97
C VAL A 86 -22.13 11.71 -3.21
N VAL A 87 -21.47 10.76 -3.87
CA VAL A 87 -22.04 10.04 -5.00
C VAL A 87 -22.20 8.59 -4.57
N LEU A 88 -23.45 8.13 -4.54
CA LEU A 88 -23.81 6.74 -4.26
C LEU A 88 -24.18 6.07 -5.58
N GLY A 89 -23.38 5.09 -6.00
CA GLY A 89 -23.70 4.27 -7.16
C GLY A 89 -24.27 2.92 -6.72
N LEU A 90 -25.42 2.55 -7.26
CA LEU A 90 -26.10 1.29 -7.02
C LEU A 90 -26.07 0.47 -8.31
N ASP A 91 -25.31 -0.63 -8.32
CA ASP A 91 -25.19 -1.48 -9.52
C ASP A 91 -26.51 -2.20 -9.80
N GLY A 92 -26.94 -2.22 -11.06
CA GLY A 92 -28.19 -2.85 -11.47
C GLY A 92 -29.48 -2.20 -10.96
N LEU A 93 -29.44 -0.94 -10.47
CA LEU A 93 -30.65 -0.22 -10.06
C LEU A 93 -31.48 0.18 -11.28
N ASP A 94 -32.46 -0.65 -11.63
CA ASP A 94 -33.40 -0.37 -12.72
C ASP A 94 -34.43 0.71 -12.34
N HIS A 95 -34.70 1.63 -13.28
CA HIS A 95 -35.65 2.73 -13.06
C HIS A 95 -37.09 2.23 -12.87
N GLY A 96 -37.55 1.32 -13.73
CA GLY A 96 -38.93 0.84 -13.72
C GLY A 96 -39.25 0.04 -12.46
N LEU A 97 -38.36 -0.87 -12.06
CA LEU A 97 -38.48 -1.61 -10.81
C LEU A 97 -38.46 -0.68 -9.59
N THR A 98 -37.59 0.34 -9.60
CA THR A 98 -37.50 1.31 -8.51
C THR A 98 -38.80 2.12 -8.39
N GLU A 99 -39.40 2.53 -9.51
CA GLU A 99 -40.68 3.24 -9.54
C GLU A 99 -41.83 2.39 -8.97
N GLN A 100 -41.90 1.10 -9.34
CA GLN A 100 -42.88 0.15 -8.78
C GLN A 100 -42.71 0.02 -7.26
N LEU A 101 -41.49 -0.18 -6.78
CA LEU A 101 -41.20 -0.33 -5.34
C LEU A 101 -41.45 0.97 -4.54
N LEU A 102 -41.28 2.14 -5.17
CA LEU A 102 -41.66 3.43 -4.58
C LEU A 102 -43.18 3.56 -4.46
N ALA A 103 -43.93 3.15 -5.48
CA ALA A 103 -45.40 3.15 -5.46
C ALA A 103 -45.95 2.21 -4.36
N GLU A 104 -45.30 1.07 -4.15
CA GLU A 104 -45.59 0.13 -3.07
C GLU A 104 -45.13 0.61 -1.67
N ARG A 105 -44.54 1.81 -1.57
CA ARG A 105 -44.00 2.39 -0.32
C ARG A 105 -42.91 1.54 0.37
N LYS A 106 -42.18 0.71 -0.40
CA LYS A 106 -41.10 -0.16 0.11
C LYS A 106 -39.74 0.52 0.23
N LEU A 107 -39.58 1.70 -0.38
CA LEU A 107 -38.30 2.43 -0.45
C LEU A 107 -38.39 3.83 0.22
N PRO A 108 -38.63 3.92 1.54
CA PRO A 108 -38.91 5.19 2.22
C PRO A 108 -37.77 6.20 2.12
N ASN A 109 -36.51 5.75 2.17
CA ASN A 109 -35.35 6.64 2.06
C ASN A 109 -35.17 7.21 0.65
N LEU A 110 -35.41 6.41 -0.38
CA LEU A 110 -35.36 6.89 -1.77
C LEU A 110 -36.54 7.80 -2.09
N ALA A 111 -37.72 7.53 -1.51
CA ALA A 111 -38.87 8.43 -1.61
C ALA A 111 -38.54 9.81 -1.02
N ALA A 112 -37.96 9.85 0.19
CA ALA A 112 -37.54 11.11 0.81
C ALA A 112 -36.49 11.88 -0.02
N LEU A 113 -35.53 11.18 -0.64
CA LEU A 113 -34.54 11.79 -1.53
C LEU A 113 -35.16 12.33 -2.82
N ARG A 114 -36.10 11.59 -3.41
CA ARG A 114 -36.86 12.03 -4.59
C ARG A 114 -37.64 13.30 -4.28
N ASP A 115 -38.36 13.32 -3.15
CA ASP A 115 -39.25 14.43 -2.81
C ASP A 115 -38.48 15.73 -2.49
N GLN A 116 -37.22 15.62 -2.05
CA GLN A 116 -36.31 16.77 -1.85
C GLN A 116 -35.53 17.16 -3.11
N GLY A 117 -35.55 16.32 -4.14
CA GLY A 117 -34.69 16.43 -5.30
C GLY A 117 -35.41 16.02 -6.57
N ASP A 118 -34.87 15.02 -7.25
CA ASP A 118 -35.40 14.56 -8.53
C ASP A 118 -35.15 13.05 -8.70
N PHE A 119 -36.02 12.39 -9.47
CA PHE A 119 -35.87 11.00 -9.86
C PHE A 119 -36.24 10.88 -11.33
N LYS A 120 -35.24 10.60 -12.17
CA LYS A 120 -35.37 10.59 -13.62
C LYS A 120 -34.72 9.34 -14.21
N SER A 121 -35.30 8.85 -15.28
CA SER A 121 -34.69 7.82 -16.11
C SER A 121 -33.41 8.36 -16.75
N LEU A 122 -32.32 7.60 -16.62
CA LEU A 122 -31.03 7.89 -17.22
C LEU A 122 -30.68 6.82 -18.23
N ALA A 123 -30.26 7.24 -19.42
CA ALA A 123 -29.74 6.31 -20.41
C ALA A 123 -28.43 5.69 -19.92
N SER A 124 -28.31 4.37 -20.08
CA SER A 124 -27.06 3.65 -19.82
C SER A 124 -26.06 3.83 -20.98
N THR A 125 -24.86 3.30 -20.81
CA THR A 125 -23.86 3.21 -21.87
C THR A 125 -24.23 2.20 -22.95
N LEU A 126 -23.56 2.28 -24.09
CA LEU A 126 -23.59 1.25 -25.12
C LEU A 126 -22.19 0.63 -25.25
N PRO A 127 -21.97 -0.63 -24.81
CA PRO A 127 -22.94 -1.56 -24.23
C PRO A 127 -23.36 -1.23 -22.77
N PRO A 128 -24.57 -1.63 -22.32
CA PRO A 128 -25.10 -1.35 -20.98
C PRO A 128 -24.61 -2.38 -19.95
N ILE A 129 -23.30 -2.49 -19.78
CA ILE A 129 -22.67 -3.43 -18.86
C ILE A 129 -21.82 -2.69 -17.83
N SER A 130 -21.70 -3.25 -16.62
CA SER A 130 -21.05 -2.61 -15.48
C SER A 130 -19.67 -2.02 -15.77
N PRO A 131 -18.68 -2.70 -16.39
CA PRO A 131 -17.33 -2.16 -16.53
C PRO A 131 -17.31 -0.92 -17.44
N VAL A 132 -18.24 -0.88 -18.40
CA VAL A 132 -18.40 0.22 -19.36
C VAL A 132 -19.14 1.39 -18.69
N ALA A 133 -20.25 1.11 -18.03
CA ALA A 133 -21.04 2.11 -17.31
C ALA A 133 -20.22 2.80 -16.21
N TRP A 134 -19.51 2.03 -15.37
CA TRP A 134 -18.66 2.58 -14.31
C TRP A 134 -17.47 3.38 -14.87
N SER A 135 -16.87 2.94 -15.98
CA SER A 135 -15.81 3.68 -16.67
C SER A 135 -16.30 4.99 -17.29
N SER A 136 -17.49 4.99 -17.88
CA SER A 136 -18.13 6.20 -18.41
C SER A 136 -18.53 7.16 -17.29
N PHE A 137 -19.15 6.66 -16.22
CA PHE A 137 -19.48 7.44 -15.02
C PHE A 137 -18.25 8.16 -14.46
N GLN A 138 -17.16 7.43 -14.24
CA GLN A 138 -16.00 8.01 -13.60
C GLN A 138 -15.25 8.98 -14.50
N THR A 139 -15.31 8.83 -15.83
CA THR A 139 -14.51 9.66 -16.77
C THR A 139 -15.32 10.72 -17.51
N GLY A 140 -16.64 10.65 -17.49
CA GLY A 140 -17.54 11.55 -18.21
C GLY A 140 -17.44 11.44 -19.73
N VAL A 141 -16.90 10.35 -20.26
CA VAL A 141 -16.74 10.14 -21.72
C VAL A 141 -17.28 8.77 -22.13
N ASN A 142 -17.56 8.61 -23.43
CA ASN A 142 -18.07 7.35 -23.97
C ASN A 142 -16.99 6.24 -24.05
N PRO A 143 -17.40 4.98 -24.31
CA PRO A 143 -16.49 3.83 -24.36
C PRO A 143 -15.36 3.94 -25.37
N GLY A 144 -15.61 4.56 -26.53
CA GLY A 144 -14.60 4.82 -27.55
C GLY A 144 -13.44 5.68 -27.05
N LYS A 145 -13.69 6.57 -26.09
CA LYS A 145 -12.64 7.44 -25.52
C LYS A 145 -11.92 6.81 -24.34
N HIS A 146 -12.65 6.15 -23.42
CA HIS A 146 -12.01 5.53 -22.25
C HIS A 146 -11.46 4.12 -22.49
N ASN A 147 -11.77 3.47 -23.62
CA ASN A 147 -11.21 2.19 -24.06
C ASN A 147 -11.59 0.97 -23.20
N ILE A 148 -12.79 0.98 -22.60
CA ILE A 148 -13.31 -0.16 -21.82
C ILE A 148 -14.63 -0.57 -22.47
N PHE A 149 -14.72 -1.82 -22.91
CA PHE A 149 -15.86 -2.33 -23.67
C PHE A 149 -16.50 -3.58 -23.07
N ASP A 150 -15.81 -4.25 -22.15
CA ASP A 150 -16.26 -5.44 -21.43
C ASP A 150 -15.32 -5.70 -20.23
N PHE A 151 -15.59 -6.68 -19.38
CA PHE A 151 -14.67 -7.20 -18.38
C PHE A 151 -13.50 -7.95 -19.03
N LEU A 152 -13.80 -8.68 -20.10
CA LEU A 152 -12.83 -9.52 -20.82
C LEU A 152 -12.74 -9.08 -22.28
N THR A 153 -11.52 -9.03 -22.80
CA THR A 153 -11.26 -8.88 -24.23
C THR A 153 -10.48 -10.10 -24.70
N PRO A 154 -10.59 -10.50 -25.97
CA PRO A 154 -9.73 -11.54 -26.51
C PRO A 154 -8.29 -11.01 -26.65
N ASP A 155 -7.31 -11.84 -26.31
CA ASP A 155 -5.93 -11.63 -26.73
C ASP A 155 -5.85 -11.76 -28.25
N GLU A 156 -5.26 -10.78 -28.93
CA GLU A 156 -5.24 -10.74 -30.40
C GLU A 156 -4.39 -11.86 -31.02
N ARG A 157 -3.46 -12.44 -30.25
CA ARG A 157 -2.55 -13.49 -30.72
C ARG A 157 -3.03 -14.88 -30.32
N THR A 158 -3.55 -15.04 -29.11
CA THR A 158 -3.91 -16.36 -28.56
C THR A 158 -5.41 -16.59 -28.46
N TYR A 159 -6.22 -15.55 -28.65
CA TYR A 159 -7.67 -15.54 -28.40
C TYR A 159 -8.07 -15.92 -26.97
N ALA A 160 -7.11 -15.99 -26.04
CA ALA A 160 -7.39 -16.24 -24.64
C ALA A 160 -8.07 -15.01 -24.00
N PRO A 161 -8.93 -15.20 -22.99
CA PRO A 161 -9.55 -14.08 -22.29
C PRO A 161 -8.49 -13.30 -21.51
N LYS A 162 -8.40 -11.99 -21.76
CA LYS A 162 -7.59 -11.02 -20.98
C LYS A 162 -8.51 -10.01 -20.31
N LEU A 163 -8.11 -9.52 -19.13
CA LEU A 163 -8.84 -8.43 -18.45
C LEU A 163 -8.77 -7.16 -19.30
N SER A 164 -9.92 -6.52 -19.52
CA SER A 164 -10.00 -5.29 -20.32
C SER A 164 -9.55 -4.05 -19.55
N SER A 165 -9.58 -4.10 -18.21
CA SER A 165 -9.25 -2.97 -17.35
C SER A 165 -7.77 -2.89 -17.01
N VAL A 166 -7.10 -4.04 -16.92
CA VAL A 166 -5.73 -4.16 -16.42
C VAL A 166 -4.95 -5.19 -17.20
N GLU A 167 -3.73 -4.82 -17.55
CA GLU A 167 -2.75 -5.74 -18.09
C GLU A 167 -1.68 -6.03 -17.03
N ILE A 168 -1.51 -7.31 -16.69
CA ILE A 168 -0.48 -7.78 -15.75
C ILE A 168 0.57 -8.54 -16.54
N ARG A 169 1.75 -7.95 -16.71
CA ARG A 169 2.89 -8.60 -17.36
C ARG A 169 3.85 -9.10 -16.30
N SER A 170 4.09 -10.42 -16.28
CA SER A 170 5.17 -10.99 -15.48
C SER A 170 6.52 -10.72 -16.17
N LEU A 171 7.36 -9.87 -15.57
CA LEU A 171 8.73 -9.69 -16.04
C LEU A 171 9.58 -10.86 -15.51
N LYS A 172 9.77 -11.91 -16.32
CA LYS A 172 10.83 -12.90 -16.06
C LYS A 172 12.14 -12.41 -16.67
N LYS A 173 12.82 -11.48 -16.00
CA LYS A 173 14.28 -11.37 -16.18
C LYS A 173 14.90 -12.42 -15.27
N SER A 174 15.38 -13.50 -15.86
CA SER A 174 16.08 -14.56 -15.13
C SER A 174 17.57 -14.41 -15.36
N PHE A 175 18.34 -14.30 -14.27
CA PHE A 175 19.77 -14.52 -14.31
C PHE A 175 20.06 -15.96 -13.90
N GLY A 176 20.77 -16.71 -14.74
CA GLY A 176 21.15 -18.09 -14.47
C GLY A 176 22.64 -18.18 -14.16
N PHE A 177 23.00 -18.84 -13.06
CA PHE A 177 24.37 -19.27 -12.77
C PHE A 177 24.34 -20.77 -12.45
N GLY A 178 24.73 -21.60 -13.42
CA GLY A 178 24.66 -23.06 -13.30
C GLY A 178 23.22 -23.56 -13.07
N PRO A 179 22.96 -24.43 -12.06
CA PRO A 179 21.61 -24.93 -11.77
C PRO A 179 20.68 -23.88 -11.13
N PHE A 180 21.20 -22.70 -10.75
CA PHE A 180 20.41 -21.67 -10.09
C PHE A 180 19.85 -20.66 -11.09
N ARG A 181 18.53 -20.45 -11.07
CA ARG A 181 17.86 -19.34 -11.78
C ARG A 181 17.29 -18.37 -10.77
N LEU A 182 17.90 -17.19 -10.67
CA LEU A 182 17.35 -16.08 -9.90
C LEU A 182 16.46 -15.24 -10.81
N SER A 183 15.15 -15.27 -10.56
CA SER A 183 14.21 -14.37 -11.23
C SER A 183 14.18 -13.05 -10.47
N TYR A 184 14.48 -11.94 -11.15
CA TYR A 184 14.41 -10.60 -10.56
C TYR A 184 13.56 -9.67 -11.42
N GLY A 185 12.89 -8.73 -10.78
CA GLY A 185 12.00 -7.77 -11.44
C GLY A 185 10.68 -7.64 -10.71
N LYS A 186 10.03 -6.49 -10.86
CA LYS A 186 8.68 -6.25 -10.37
C LYS A 186 7.68 -6.55 -11.49
N PRO A 187 6.50 -7.14 -11.21
CA PRO A 187 5.46 -7.26 -12.22
C PRO A 187 5.05 -5.87 -12.72
N ASP A 188 4.82 -5.74 -14.03
CA ASP A 188 4.33 -4.52 -14.65
C ASP A 188 2.80 -4.60 -14.72
N VAL A 189 2.12 -3.76 -13.94
CA VAL A 189 0.65 -3.69 -13.87
C VAL A 189 0.22 -2.37 -14.49
N ARG A 190 -0.42 -2.45 -15.65
CA ARG A 190 -0.87 -1.28 -16.41
C ARG A 190 -2.38 -1.18 -16.40
N MET A 191 -2.87 0.03 -16.15
CA MET A 191 -4.28 0.35 -16.36
C MET A 191 -4.53 0.55 -17.86
N LEU A 192 -5.56 -0.11 -18.39
CA LEU A 192 -5.92 -0.05 -19.81
C LEU A 192 -6.97 1.03 -20.11
N ARG A 193 -7.63 1.57 -19.09
CA ARG A 193 -8.48 2.76 -19.23
C ARG A 193 -7.63 3.96 -19.62
N LYS A 194 -7.94 4.58 -20.78
CA LYS A 194 -7.18 5.72 -21.33
C LYS A 194 -7.59 7.08 -20.76
N SER A 195 -8.79 7.16 -20.20
CA SER A 195 -9.36 8.42 -19.70
C SER A 195 -9.15 8.60 -18.20
N LYS A 196 -8.88 9.85 -17.80
CA LYS A 196 -8.71 10.27 -16.41
C LYS A 196 -10.08 10.40 -15.72
N PRO A 197 -10.27 9.84 -14.52
CA PRO A 197 -11.52 9.99 -13.80
C PRO A 197 -11.68 11.38 -13.16
N PHE A 198 -12.92 11.82 -12.95
CA PHE A 198 -13.25 13.17 -12.44
C PHE A 198 -12.60 13.45 -11.09
N TRP A 199 -12.52 12.47 -10.18
CA TRP A 199 -11.85 12.63 -8.88
C TRP A 199 -10.35 12.91 -9.01
N SER A 200 -9.71 12.41 -10.07
CA SER A 200 -8.30 12.69 -10.32
C SER A 200 -8.11 14.15 -10.78
N TYR A 201 -9.05 14.72 -11.54
CA TYR A 201 -9.09 16.16 -11.82
C TYR A 201 -9.34 16.98 -10.54
N LEU A 202 -10.28 16.57 -9.69
CA LEU A 202 -10.52 17.22 -8.39
C LEU A 202 -9.25 17.20 -7.52
N GLY A 203 -8.48 16.10 -7.56
CA GLY A 203 -7.20 15.97 -6.89
C GLY A 203 -6.15 17.00 -7.34
N ASP A 204 -6.10 17.33 -8.63
CA ASP A 204 -5.20 18.36 -9.18
C ASP A 204 -5.49 19.76 -8.58
N TYR A 205 -6.77 20.06 -8.31
CA TYR A 205 -7.22 21.30 -7.65
C TYR A 205 -7.11 21.25 -6.11
N GLY A 206 -6.59 20.14 -5.59
CA GLY A 206 -6.36 19.95 -4.17
C GLY A 206 -7.60 19.61 -3.36
N ILE A 207 -8.66 19.11 -4.01
CA ILE A 207 -9.86 18.60 -3.37
C ILE A 207 -9.58 17.17 -2.90
N PHE A 208 -9.96 16.86 -1.66
CA PHE A 208 -9.79 15.53 -1.07
C PHE A 208 -10.92 14.61 -1.54
N ASN A 209 -10.56 13.40 -1.99
CA ASN A 209 -11.52 12.40 -2.47
C ASN A 209 -11.52 11.15 -1.58
N CYS A 210 -12.68 10.54 -1.38
CA CYS A 210 -12.82 9.24 -0.76
C CYS A 210 -13.52 8.31 -1.75
N ILE A 211 -12.82 7.28 -2.22
CA ILE A 211 -13.33 6.33 -3.21
C ILE A 211 -13.48 4.99 -2.49
N ILE A 212 -14.71 4.49 -2.39
CA ILE A 212 -15.01 3.26 -1.65
C ILE A 212 -15.67 2.28 -2.62
N ARG A 213 -15.02 1.13 -2.86
CA ARG A 213 -15.58 0.00 -3.63
C ARG A 213 -16.15 0.37 -5.02
N VAL A 214 -15.55 1.36 -5.68
CA VAL A 214 -15.94 1.72 -7.05
C VAL A 214 -15.29 0.74 -8.04
N PRO A 215 -16.06 0.08 -8.93
CA PRO A 215 -15.51 -0.85 -9.92
C PRO A 215 -14.51 -0.20 -10.89
N ILE A 216 -13.65 -1.01 -11.50
CA ILE A 216 -12.67 -0.58 -12.52
C ILE A 216 -11.65 0.46 -12.00
N THR A 217 -11.36 0.44 -10.70
CA THR A 217 -10.38 1.35 -10.08
C THR A 217 -9.03 0.71 -9.75
N PHE A 218 -8.83 -0.56 -10.11
CA PHE A 218 -7.54 -1.25 -10.04
C PHE A 218 -6.79 -1.15 -11.39
N PRO A 219 -5.45 -0.99 -11.42
CA PRO A 219 -4.58 -0.67 -10.29
C PRO A 219 -4.90 0.71 -9.67
N PRO A 220 -4.66 0.91 -8.37
CA PRO A 220 -4.96 2.18 -7.72
C PRO A 220 -4.16 3.32 -8.37
N GLU A 221 -4.86 4.38 -8.75
CA GLU A 221 -4.24 5.58 -9.29
C GLU A 221 -3.67 6.44 -8.17
N LYS A 222 -2.67 7.28 -8.50
CA LYS A 222 -2.24 8.34 -7.58
C LYS A 222 -3.38 9.33 -7.41
N LEU A 223 -3.94 9.39 -6.21
CA LEU A 223 -5.05 10.28 -5.89
C LEU A 223 -4.78 11.05 -4.60
N ARG A 224 -5.34 12.27 -4.54
CA ARG A 224 -5.31 13.08 -3.33
C ARG A 224 -6.48 12.70 -2.42
N GLY A 225 -6.26 11.74 -1.54
CA GLY A 225 -7.33 11.16 -0.75
C GLY A 225 -7.11 9.70 -0.40
N VAL A 226 -8.21 8.97 -0.22
CA VAL A 226 -8.20 7.54 0.12
C VAL A 226 -8.98 6.72 -0.92
N GLN A 227 -8.46 5.54 -1.24
CA GLN A 227 -9.12 4.51 -2.04
C GLN A 227 -9.23 3.25 -1.18
N LEU A 228 -10.45 2.80 -0.91
CA LEU A 228 -10.79 1.69 -0.02
C LEU A 228 -11.60 0.62 -0.75
#